data_AF-A0A8T7BY87-F1
#
_entry.id   AF-A0A8T7BY87-F1
#
_cell.length_a   1.000
_cell.length_b   1.000
_cell.length_c   1.000
_cell.angle_alpha   90.00
_cell.angle_beta   90.00
_cell.angle_gamma   90.00
#
_symmetry.space_group_name_H-M   'P 1'
#
loop_
_entity.id
_entity.type
_entity.pdbx_description
1 polymer ?
#
loop_
_entity_poly.entity_id
_entity_poly.type
_entity_poly.pdbx_seq_one_letter_code
_entity_poly.pdbx_strand_id
1 'polypeptide(L)'
;RPHGPRDTFALGRAAMDSGQFRLGITLLQDFAQRFPQDPLAVPALLLAAQHAAEHLNNTRITTRLLNRIEALGVAADDSRLQQLREAIKEK
;
A
#
# COMPACT_ATOMS: atom_id res chain seq x y z
N ARG A 1 -8.59 -22.07 6.82
CA ARG A 1 -8.54 -22.00 5.35
C ARG A 1 -7.61 -20.85 4.98
N PRO A 2 -6.63 -21.01 4.08
CA PRO A 2 -5.95 -19.85 3.54
C PRO A 2 -6.97 -19.01 2.77
N HIS A 3 -7.08 -17.73 3.14
CA HIS A 3 -7.86 -16.75 2.40
C HIS A 3 -7.25 -16.60 1.00
N GLY A 4 -8.09 -16.57 -0.03
CA GLY A 4 -7.59 -16.32 -1.38
C GLY A 4 -6.95 -14.94 -1.50
N PRO A 5 -6.22 -14.65 -2.59
CA PRO A 5 -5.64 -13.32 -2.81
C PRO A 5 -6.67 -12.18 -2.68
N ARG A 6 -7.85 -12.37 -3.27
CA ARG A 6 -8.97 -11.41 -3.17
C ARG A 6 -9.49 -11.21 -1.75
N ASP A 7 -9.54 -12.27 -0.95
CA ASP A 7 -10.03 -12.19 0.44
C ASP A 7 -9.05 -11.40 1.30
N THR A 8 -7.73 -11.59 1.09
CA THR A 8 -6.69 -10.91 1.85
C THR A 8 -6.64 -9.42 1.49
N PHE A 9 -6.78 -9.10 0.20
CA PHE A 9 -6.93 -7.72 -0.25
C PHE A 9 -8.19 -7.06 0.32
N ALA A 10 -9.34 -7.74 0.26
CA ALA A 10 -10.61 -7.23 0.78
C ALA A 10 -10.56 -6.98 2.29
N LEU A 11 -9.92 -7.88 3.06
CA LEU A 11 -9.72 -7.71 4.49
C LEU A 11 -8.83 -6.51 4.80
N GLY A 12 -7.73 -6.34 4.05
CA GLY A 12 -6.86 -5.17 4.18
C GLY A 12 -7.61 -3.86 3.92
N ARG A 13 -8.43 -3.81 2.86
CA ARG A 13 -9.27 -2.66 2.54
C ARG A 13 -10.32 -2.39 3.62
N ALA A 14 -11.04 -3.41 4.06
CA ALA A 14 -12.05 -3.27 5.11
C ALA A 14 -11.44 -2.75 6.43
N ALA A 15 -10.21 -3.16 6.76
CA ALA A 15 -9.48 -2.63 7.90
C ALA A 15 -9.15 -1.12 7.74
N MET A 16 -8.78 -0.66 6.54
CA MET A 16 -8.61 0.77 6.27
C MET A 16 -9.91 1.55 6.42
N ASP A 17 -10.99 1.05 5.82
CA ASP A 17 -12.32 1.68 5.86
C ASP A 17 -12.84 1.79 7.30
N SER A 18 -12.46 0.84 8.16
CA SER A 18 -12.79 0.82 9.58
C SER A 18 -11.85 1.68 10.46
N GLY A 19 -10.94 2.45 9.85
CA GLY A 19 -9.96 3.28 10.57
C GLY A 19 -8.79 2.50 11.20
N GLN A 20 -8.71 1.19 11.00
CA GLN A 20 -7.64 0.34 11.51
C GLN A 20 -6.42 0.37 10.59
N PHE A 21 -5.90 1.58 10.33
CA PHE A 21 -4.89 1.82 9.29
C PHE A 21 -3.64 0.95 9.45
N ARG A 22 -3.13 0.77 10.68
CA ARG A 22 -1.95 -0.08 10.92
C ARG A 22 -2.19 -1.55 10.52
N LEU A 23 -3.38 -2.07 10.84
CA LEU A 23 -3.76 -3.43 10.48
C LEU A 23 -3.95 -3.54 8.96
N GLY A 24 -4.68 -2.61 8.35
CA GLY A 24 -4.91 -2.56 6.92
C GLY A 24 -3.59 -2.53 6.13
N ILE A 25 -2.65 -1.65 6.52
CA ILE A 25 -1.31 -1.58 5.90
C ILE A 25 -0.63 -2.93 5.99
N THR A 26 -0.63 -3.55 7.17
CA THR A 26 0.05 -4.84 7.39
C THR A 26 -0.54 -5.94 6.50
N LEU A 27 -1.86 -6.02 6.40
CA LEU A 27 -2.56 -7.00 5.56
C LEU A 27 -2.29 -6.79 4.07
N LEU A 28 -2.33 -5.55 3.58
CA LEU A 28 -2.05 -5.23 2.19
C LEU A 28 -0.58 -5.45 1.82
N GLN A 29 0.35 -5.20 2.76
CA GLN A 29 1.77 -5.52 2.58
C GLN A 29 2.02 -7.03 2.50
N ASP A 30 1.43 -7.81 3.42
CA ASP A 30 1.56 -9.27 3.40
C ASP A 30 0.93 -9.86 2.12
N PHE A 31 -0.20 -9.31 1.68
CA PHE A 31 -0.82 -9.67 0.41
C PHE A 31 0.14 -9.48 -0.78
N ALA A 32 0.71 -8.28 -0.95
CA ALA A 32 1.63 -7.99 -2.05
C ALA A 32 2.95 -8.77 -1.94
N GLN A 33 3.35 -9.18 -0.73
CA GLN A 33 4.49 -10.06 -0.52
C GLN A 33 4.21 -11.51 -0.95
N ARG A 34 3.02 -12.02 -0.65
CA ARG A 34 2.61 -13.39 -0.96
C ARG A 34 2.20 -13.56 -2.42
N PHE A 35 1.63 -12.52 -3.01
CA PHE A 35 1.09 -12.54 -4.36
C PHE A 35 1.66 -11.39 -5.21
N PRO A 36 2.99 -11.31 -5.43
CA PRO A 36 3.62 -10.17 -6.10
C PRO A 36 3.22 -10.01 -7.58
N GLN A 37 2.76 -11.08 -8.22
CA GLN A 37 2.29 -11.07 -9.61
C GLN A 37 0.77 -10.87 -9.73
N ASP A 38 0.05 -10.81 -8.62
CA ASP A 38 -1.39 -10.58 -8.65
C ASP A 38 -1.67 -9.15 -9.12
N PRO A 39 -2.66 -8.93 -10.01
CA PRO A 39 -3.02 -7.60 -10.49
C PRO A 39 -3.34 -6.59 -9.38
N LEU A 40 -3.72 -7.08 -8.18
CA LEU A 40 -4.02 -6.25 -7.02
C LEU A 40 -2.79 -5.92 -6.18
N ALA A 41 -1.61 -6.49 -6.43
CA ALA A 41 -0.42 -6.29 -5.59
C ALA A 41 0.01 -4.82 -5.54
N VAL A 42 0.07 -4.16 -6.71
CA VAL A 42 0.35 -2.73 -6.83
C VAL A 42 -0.76 -1.88 -6.20
N PRO A 43 -2.06 -2.07 -6.55
CA PRO A 43 -3.17 -1.39 -5.87
C PRO A 43 -3.17 -1.53 -4.35
N ALA A 44 -2.82 -2.70 -3.81
CA ALA A 44 -2.75 -2.95 -2.37
C ALA A 44 -1.69 -2.07 -1.70
N LEU A 45 -0.49 -2.03 -2.29
CA LEU A 45 0.60 -1.20 -1.77
C LEU A 45 0.31 0.29 -1.93
N LEU A 46 -0.32 0.72 -3.03
CA LEU A 46 -0.74 2.11 -3.25
C LEU A 46 -1.74 2.55 -2.18
N LEU A 47 -2.77 1.75 -1.92
CA LEU A 47 -3.76 2.02 -0.88
C LEU A 47 -3.10 2.10 0.50
N ALA A 48 -2.18 1.18 0.82
CA ALA A 48 -1.40 1.24 2.05
C ALA A 48 -0.54 2.51 2.16
N ALA A 49 0.11 2.93 1.07
CA ALA A 49 0.98 4.09 1.04
C ALA A 49 0.20 5.39 1.25
N GLN A 50 -0.97 5.50 0.61
CA GLN A 50 -1.86 6.64 0.75
C GLN A 50 -2.36 6.79 2.19
N HIS A 51 -2.91 5.73 2.79
CA HIS A 51 -3.37 5.79 4.18
C HIS A 51 -2.23 6.04 5.18
N ALA A 52 -1.02 5.53 4.91
CA ALA A 52 0.16 5.81 5.73
C ALA A 52 0.55 7.30 5.70
N ALA A 53 0.47 7.93 4.52
CA ALA A 53 0.78 9.35 4.34
C ALA A 53 -0.30 10.25 4.96
N GLU A 54 -1.57 9.90 4.77
CA GLU A 54 -2.71 10.72 5.19
C GLU A 54 -2.99 10.61 6.70
N HIS A 55 -3.07 9.40 7.25
CA HIS A 55 -3.59 9.19 8.61
C HIS A 55 -2.53 8.87 9.66
N LEU A 56 -1.42 8.26 9.27
CA LEU A 56 -0.37 7.88 10.22
C LEU A 56 0.78 8.89 10.28
N ASN A 57 0.77 9.89 9.39
CA ASN A 57 1.87 10.82 9.17
C ASN A 57 3.24 10.12 9.08
N ASN A 58 3.25 8.89 8.53
CA ASN A 58 4.40 8.00 8.63
C ASN A 58 5.14 7.95 7.30
N THR A 59 5.89 9.02 7.04
CA THR A 59 6.68 9.21 5.81
C THR A 59 7.66 8.07 5.57
N ARG A 60 8.24 7.47 6.62
CA ARG A 60 9.10 6.28 6.50
C ARG A 60 8.37 5.07 5.93
N ILE A 61 7.17 4.77 6.44
CA ILE A 61 6.37 3.64 5.93
C ILE A 61 5.92 3.93 4.50
N THR A 62 5.46 5.15 4.21
CA THR A 62 5.05 5.55 2.85
C THR A 62 6.20 5.37 1.86
N THR A 63 7.40 5.91 2.13
CA THR A 63 8.57 5.75 1.25
C THR A 63 8.92 4.29 1.01
N ARG A 64 8.88 3.46 2.07
CA ARG A 64 9.14 2.01 1.95
C ARG A 64 8.12 1.32 1.05
N LEU A 65 6.85 1.72 1.12
CA LEU A 65 5.78 1.18 0.27
C LEU A 65 5.95 1.60 -1.19
N LEU A 66 6.26 2.87 -1.44
CA LEU A 66 6.51 3.40 -2.78
C LEU A 66 7.68 2.69 -3.47
N ASN A 67 8.82 2.53 -2.78
CA ASN A 67 9.96 1.78 -3.31
C ASN A 67 9.60 0.32 -3.63
N ARG A 68 8.65 -0.28 -2.89
CA ARG A 68 8.20 -1.65 -3.15
C ARG A 68 7.27 -1.74 -4.36
N ILE A 69 6.48 -0.71 -4.63
CA ILE A 69 5.68 -0.59 -5.84
C ILE A 69 6.59 -0.48 -7.07
N GLU A 70 7.66 0.32 -6.98
CA GLU A 70 8.68 0.42 -8.03
C GLU A 70 9.37 -0.93 -8.28
N ALA A 71 9.67 -1.68 -7.22
CA ALA A 71 10.25 -3.02 -7.34
C ALA A 71 9.31 -4.05 -8.01
N LEU A 72 8.01 -3.79 -8.08
CA LEU A 72 7.04 -4.59 -8.84
C LEU A 72 6.95 -4.19 -10.32
N GLY A 73 7.78 -3.25 -10.77
CA GLY A 73 7.87 -2.81 -12.17
C GLY A 73 7.02 -1.59 -12.52
N VAL A 74 6.44 -0.91 -11.53
CA VAL A 74 5.79 0.39 -11.75
C VAL A 74 6.87 1.46 -11.91
N ALA A 75 6.78 2.27 -12.95
CA ALA A 75 7.76 3.33 -13.18
C ALA A 75 7.73 4.35 -12.02
N ALA A 76 8.91 4.79 -11.58
CA ALA A 76 9.03 5.84 -10.55
C ALA A 76 8.39 7.17 -10.98
N ASP A 77 8.27 7.39 -12.29
CA ASP A 77 7.60 8.56 -12.88
C ASP A 77 6.08 8.41 -12.99
N ASP A 78 5.49 7.33 -12.46
CA ASP A 78 4.04 7.22 -12.34
C ASP A 78 3.50 8.38 -11.50
N SER A 79 2.57 9.14 -12.08
CA SER A 79 2.07 10.38 -11.46
C SER A 79 1.49 10.15 -10.07
N ARG A 80 0.94 8.97 -9.77
CA ARG A 80 0.41 8.65 -8.44
C ARG A 80 1.51 8.49 -7.40
N LEU A 81 2.63 7.85 -7.79
CA LEU A 81 3.80 7.71 -6.91
C LEU A 81 4.44 9.06 -6.67
N GLN A 82 4.58 9.90 -7.71
CA GLN A 82 5.11 11.25 -7.57
C GLN A 82 4.25 12.10 -6.63
N GLN A 83 2.93 12.09 -6.79
CA GLN A 83 2.01 12.81 -5.89
C GLN A 83 2.20 12.40 -4.42
N LEU A 84 2.29 11.09 -4.14
CA LEU A 84 2.51 10.60 -2.78
C LEU A 84 3.90 10.97 -2.24
N ARG A 85 4.94 11.01 -3.09
CA ARG A 85 6.29 11.45 -2.71
C ARG A 85 6.31 12.93 -2.33
N GLU A 86 5.65 13.78 -3.10
CA GLU A 86 5.56 15.21 -2.77
C GLU A 86 4.74 15.42 -1.49
N ALA A 87 3.62 14.72 -1.34
CA ALA A 87 2.75 14.83 -0.16
C ALA A 87 3.43 14.47 1.17
N ILE A 88 4.52 13.68 1.15
CA ILE A 88 5.31 13.36 2.34
C ILE A 88 6.58 14.20 2.50
N LYS A 89 6.97 15.00 1.49
CA LYS A 89 8.09 15.96 1.61
C LYS A 89 7.67 17.24 2.32
N GLU A 90 6.40 17.63 2.18
CA GLU A 90 5.84 18.85 2.77
C GLU A 90 5.39 18.70 4.23
N LYS A 91 5.63 17.55 4.86
CA LYS A 91 5.22 17.23 6.24
C LYS A 91 6.41 17.09 7.19
#